data_AF-A0A1X7SEC3-F1
#
_entry.id   AF-A0A1X7SEC3-F1
#
_cell.length_a   1.000
_cell.length_b   1.000
_cell.length_c   1.000
_cell.angle_alpha   90.00
_cell.angle_beta   90.00
_cell.angle_gamma   90.00
#
_symmetry.space_group_name_H-M   'P 1'
#
loop_
_entity.id
_entity.type
_entity.pdbx_description
1 polymer ?
#
loop_
_entity_poly.entity_id
_entity_poly.type
_entity_poly.pdbx_seq_one_letter_code
_entity_poly.pdbx_strand_id
1 'polypeptide(L)'
;MIRNEGPLSFYKGVLPPLMAETPKRATKFFTFEQYKSLLTRNRDATAMTYIIAGTGSGITEGIMITPFERVKISLQSLRSHIRD
;
A
#
# COMPACT_ATOMS: atom_id res chain seq x y z
N MET A 1 -8.72 30.00 -4.31
CA MET A 1 -9.07 28.59 -4.59
C MET A 1 -10.39 28.14 -3.95
N ILE A 2 -10.83 28.68 -2.80
CA ILE A 2 -12.14 28.33 -2.19
C ILE A 2 -13.35 28.95 -2.92
N ARG A 3 -13.20 30.12 -3.57
CA ARG A 3 -14.34 30.88 -4.13
C ARG A 3 -14.90 30.35 -5.47
N ASN A 4 -14.18 29.49 -6.19
CA ASN A 4 -14.60 29.05 -7.53
C ASN A 4 -15.00 27.56 -7.64
N GLU A 5 -14.68 26.71 -6.66
CA GLU A 5 -14.87 25.25 -6.82
C GLU A 5 -15.69 24.56 -5.71
N GLY A 6 -16.12 25.29 -4.67
CA GLY A 6 -16.93 24.78 -3.56
C GLY A 6 -16.20 23.76 -2.65
N PRO A 7 -16.77 23.41 -1.50
CA PRO A 7 -16.17 22.45 -0.54
C PRO A 7 -15.97 21.04 -1.12
N LEU A 8 -16.66 20.71 -2.23
CA LEU A 8 -16.50 19.47 -2.98
C LEU A 8 -15.18 19.40 -3.80
N SER A 9 -14.48 20.51 -4.01
CA SER A 9 -13.16 20.52 -4.68
C SER A 9 -12.12 19.69 -3.93
N PHE A 10 -12.16 19.68 -2.60
CA PHE A 10 -11.27 18.87 -1.77
C PHE A 10 -11.44 17.36 -2.03
N TYR A 11 -12.63 16.89 -2.42
CA TYR A 11 -12.86 15.48 -2.71
C TYR A 11 -12.48 15.09 -4.14
N LYS A 12 -12.43 16.04 -5.10
CA LYS A 12 -12.01 15.75 -6.48
C LYS A 12 -10.53 15.37 -6.61
N GLY A 13 -9.68 15.84 -5.69
CA GLY A 13 -8.23 15.55 -5.69
C GLY A 13 -7.79 14.40 -4.77
N VAL A 14 -8.64 13.97 -3.82
CA VAL A 14 -8.28 12.99 -2.78
C VAL A 14 -8.61 11.55 -3.19
N LEU A 15 -9.54 11.37 -4.13
CA LEU A 15 -9.91 10.08 -4.72
C LEU A 15 -8.73 9.35 -5.40
N PRO A 16 -7.93 9.99 -6.29
CA PRO A 16 -6.83 9.30 -6.97
C PRO A 16 -5.73 8.79 -6.01
N PRO A 17 -5.27 9.54 -5.00
CA PRO A 17 -4.37 9.04 -3.97
C PRO A 17 -4.96 7.87 -3.18
N LEU A 18 -6.22 7.97 -2.74
CA LEU A 18 -6.91 6.90 -2.01
C LEU A 18 -6.95 5.60 -2.81
N MET A 19 -7.35 5.66 -4.09
CA MET A 19 -7.38 4.49 -4.96
C MET A 19 -6.00 3.88 -5.20
N ALA A 20 -4.94 4.68 -5.14
CA ALA A 20 -3.57 4.19 -5.30
C ALA A 20 -3.00 3.57 -4.01
N GLU A 21 -3.47 4.00 -2.84
CA GLU A 21 -2.97 3.58 -1.53
C GLU A 21 -3.74 2.39 -0.95
N THR A 22 -5.05 2.29 -1.22
CA THR A 22 -5.89 1.16 -0.80
C THR A 22 -5.35 -0.21 -1.21
N PRO A 23 -4.88 -0.44 -2.46
CA PRO A 23 -4.32 -1.72 -2.86
C PRO A 23 -3.07 -2.09 -2.07
N LYS A 24 -2.21 -1.11 -1.76
CA LYS A 24 -0.99 -1.35 -0.96
C LYS A 24 -1.36 -1.80 0.44
N ARG A 25 -2.27 -1.06 1.09
CA ARG A 25 -2.76 -1.42 2.43
C ARG A 25 -3.46 -2.78 2.42
N ALA A 26 -4.27 -3.09 1.41
CA ALA A 26 -4.96 -4.36 1.28
C ALA A 26 -3.98 -5.54 1.18
N THR A 27 -2.95 -5.44 0.34
CA THR A 27 -1.91 -6.46 0.22
C THR A 27 -1.22 -6.70 1.55
N LYS A 28 -0.85 -5.63 2.26
CA LYS A 28 -0.21 -5.72 3.58
C LYS A 28 -1.07 -6.41 4.62
N PHE A 29 -2.36 -6.06 4.70
CA PHE A 29 -3.29 -6.71 5.62
C PHE A 29 -3.48 -8.18 5.27
N PHE A 30 -3.62 -8.50 3.98
CA PHE A 30 -3.78 -9.87 3.51
C PHE A 30 -2.57 -10.75 3.82
N THR A 31 -1.35 -10.27 3.54
CA THR A 31 -0.12 -11.01 3.86
C THR A 31 0.05 -11.16 5.36
N PHE A 32 -0.21 -10.11 6.13
CA PHE A 32 -0.11 -10.15 7.59
C PHE A 32 -1.08 -11.17 8.22
N GLU A 33 -2.33 -11.23 7.76
CA GLU A 33 -3.29 -12.24 8.22
C GLU A 33 -2.85 -13.66 7.88
N GLN A 34 -2.30 -13.90 6.69
CA GLN A 34 -1.73 -15.21 6.34
C GLN A 34 -0.57 -15.59 7.26
N TYR A 35 0.39 -14.69 7.49
CA TYR A 35 1.52 -14.96 8.37
C TYR A 35 1.09 -15.18 9.82
N LYS A 36 0.11 -14.41 10.30
CA LYS A 36 -0.49 -14.60 11.63
C LYS A 36 -1.18 -15.95 11.74
N SER A 37 -1.98 -16.34 10.73
CA SER A 37 -2.67 -17.63 10.69
C SER A 37 -1.70 -18.81 10.68
N LEU A 38 -0.62 -18.71 9.90
CA LEU A 38 0.44 -19.73 9.82
C LEU A 38 1.20 -19.89 11.15
N LEU A 39 1.59 -18.80 11.80
CA LEU A 39 2.36 -18.86 13.05
C LEU A 39 1.51 -19.18 14.29
N THR A 40 0.24 -18.76 14.32
CA THR A 40 -0.66 -19.00 15.47
C THR A 40 -1.27 -20.40 15.45
N ARG A 41 -1.06 -21.18 14.38
CA ARG A 41 -1.65 -22.52 14.22
C ARG A 41 -1.25 -23.52 15.32
N ASN A 42 -0.11 -23.32 15.99
CA ASN A 42 0.41 -24.25 17.00
C ASN A 42 0.78 -23.60 18.35
N ARG A 43 0.63 -22.28 18.52
CA ARG A 43 0.97 -21.56 19.76
C ARG A 43 0.14 -20.29 19.93
N ASP A 44 -0.05 -19.88 21.18
CA ASP A 44 -0.66 -18.59 21.53
C ASP A 44 0.09 -17.43 20.87
N ALA A 45 -0.68 -16.44 20.40
CA ALA A 45 -0.16 -15.25 19.73
C ALA A 45 0.67 -14.38 20.69
N THR A 46 1.96 -14.71 20.80
CA THR A 46 2.94 -13.98 21.61
C THR A 46 3.42 -12.74 20.86
N ALA A 47 3.94 -11.72 21.57
CA ALA A 47 4.55 -10.53 20.94
C ALA A 47 5.59 -10.88 19.85
N MET A 48 6.36 -11.95 20.06
CA MET A 48 7.34 -12.45 19.09
C MET A 48 6.71 -12.96 17.78
N THR A 49 5.51 -13.56 17.86
CA THR A 49 4.74 -14.00 16.69
C THR A 49 4.33 -12.82 15.81
N TYR A 50 3.92 -11.70 16.42
CA TYR A 50 3.56 -10.48 15.68
C TYR A 50 4.77 -9.82 15.02
N ILE A 51 5.93 -9.84 15.68
CA ILE A 51 7.18 -9.32 15.10
C ILE A 51 7.57 -10.16 13.87
N ILE A 52 7.61 -11.49 14.00
CA ILE A 52 8.00 -12.36 12.88
C ILE A 52 6.97 -12.29 11.75
N ALA A 53 5.67 -12.29 12.06
CA ALA A 53 4.62 -12.15 11.05
C ALA A 53 4.66 -10.78 10.37
N GLY A 54 4.94 -9.70 11.12
CA GLY A 54 5.10 -8.35 10.59
C GLY A 54 6.30 -8.22 9.65
N THR A 55 7.46 -8.75 10.07
CA THR A 55 8.68 -8.75 9.25
C THR A 55 8.52 -9.62 8.01
N GLY A 56 7.97 -10.83 8.15
CA GLY A 56 7.69 -11.73 7.02
C GLY A 56 6.69 -11.14 6.03
N SER A 57 5.62 -10.52 6.54
CA SER A 57 4.67 -9.76 5.72
C SER A 57 5.36 -8.63 4.96
N GLY A 58 6.20 -7.83 5.62
CA GLY A 58 6.88 -6.71 4.98
C GLY A 58 7.88 -7.13 3.90
N ILE A 59 8.61 -8.24 4.10
CA ILE A 59 9.54 -8.78 3.10
C ILE A 59 8.78 -9.25 1.86
N THR A 60 7.71 -10.03 2.05
CA THR A 60 6.91 -10.56 0.94
C THR A 60 6.13 -9.46 0.22
N GLU A 61 5.58 -8.51 0.96
CA GLU A 61 4.99 -7.29 0.42
C GLU A 61 6.01 -6.54 -0.43
N GLY A 62 7.24 -6.34 0.08
CA GLY A 62 8.32 -5.71 -0.66
C GLY A 62 8.63 -6.44 -1.98
N ILE A 63 8.83 -7.75 -1.95
CA ILE A 63 9.13 -8.54 -3.16
C ILE A 63 8.01 -8.44 -4.19
N MET A 64 6.75 -8.52 -3.74
CA MET A 64 5.59 -8.50 -4.63
C MET A 64 5.31 -7.09 -5.17
N ILE A 65 5.40 -6.05 -4.34
CA ILE A 65 5.00 -4.67 -4.66
C ILE A 65 6.11 -3.89 -5.38
N THR A 66 7.39 -4.15 -5.09
CA THR A 66 8.53 -3.46 -5.71
C THR A 66 8.46 -3.40 -7.25
N PRO A 67 8.17 -4.49 -7.99
CA PRO A 67 8.06 -4.40 -9.45
C PRO A 67 6.91 -3.48 -9.90
N PHE A 68 5.76 -3.51 -9.22
CA PHE A 68 4.63 -2.62 -9.53
C PHE A 68 4.93 -1.15 -9.24
N GLU A 69 5.66 -0.87 -8.15
CA GLU A 69 6.10 0.48 -7.83
C GLU A 69 7.09 1.02 -8.86
N ARG A 70 8.04 0.19 -9.31
CA ARG A 70 8.97 0.56 -10.39
C ARG A 70 8.24 0.94 -11.67
N VAL A 71 7.22 0.18 -12.08
CA VAL A 71 6.39 0.49 -13.25
C VAL A 71 5.63 1.80 -13.06
N LYS A 72 5.01 2.02 -11.89
CA LYS A 72 4.32 3.28 -11.57
C LYS A 72 5.24 4.49 -11.67
N ILE A 73 6.43 4.39 -11.09
CA ILE A 73 7.42 5.48 -11.08
C ILE A 73 7.96 5.73 -12.49
N SER A 74 8.21 4.67 -13.27
CA SER A 74 8.62 4.79 -14.67
C SER A 74 7.57 5.49 -15.52
N LEU A 75 6.29 5.15 -15.37
CA LEU A 75 5.18 5.81 -16.07
C LEU A 75 5.02 7.28 -15.64
N GLN A 76 5.17 7.59 -14.35
CA GLN A 76 5.12 8.96 -13.84
C GLN A 76 6.31 9.80 -14.35
N SER A 77 7.50 9.22 -14.40
CA SER A 77 8.71 9.85 -14.95
C SER A 77 8.62 10.09 -16.46
N LEU A 78 8.02 9.17 -17.21
CA LEU A 78 7.78 9.36 -18.64
C LEU A 78 6.75 10.47 -18.89
N ARG A 79 5.70 10.51 -18.07
CA ARG A 79 4.67 11.56 -18.14
C ARG A 79 5.21 12.95 -17.79
N SER A 80 6.20 13.05 -16.89
CA SER A 80 6.85 14.34 -16.62
C SER A 80 7.68 14.82 -17.81
N HIS A 81 8.36 13.92 -18.52
CA HIS A 81 9.25 14.29 -19.63
C HIS A 81 8.51 14.71 -20.92
N ILE A 82 7.27 14.24 -21.13
CA ILE A 82 6.43 14.64 -22.28
C ILE A 82 5.83 16.05 -22.09
N ARG A 83 5.91 16.61 -20.89
CA ARG A 83 5.29 17.90 -20.52
C ARG A 83 6.29 19.08 -20.57
N ASP A 84 7.56 18.80 -20.87
CA ASP A 84 8.62 19.78 -21.17
C ASP A 84 8.76 19.98 -22.69
#